data_AF-A0A926R454-F1
#
_entry.id   AF-A0A926R454-F1
#
_cell.length_a   1.000
_cell.length_b   1.000
_cell.length_c   1.000
_cell.angle_alpha   90.00
_cell.angle_beta   90.00
_cell.angle_gamma   90.00
#
_symmetry.space_group_name_H-M   'P 1'
#
loop_
_entity.id
_entity.type
_entity.pdbx_description
1 polymer ?
#
loop_
_entity_poly.entity_id
_entity_poly.type
_entity_poly.pdbx_seq_one_letter_code
_entity_poly.pdbx_strand_id
1 'polypeptide(L)'
;MKKTLITFIFILSTISLTQADNHVKITEQQAGSSYSENTEETFKNEIGNCEDSGVLMLRATVKNDISRSSPENASEAETLMKEGMKLCNENRVFEAKLKLEDAKIAARAGLIDGEDPSITKVVAENNETSKEEKPWWKFW
;
A
#
# COMPACT_ATOMS: atom_id res chain seq x y z
N MET A 1 31.01 38.78 55.14
CA MET A 1 29.82 39.63 55.43
C MET A 1 29.14 40.00 54.12
N LYS A 2 27.79 39.90 54.07
CA LYS A 2 26.83 40.47 53.10
C LYS A 2 26.94 39.95 51.64
N LYS A 3 26.08 39.03 51.17
CA LYS A 3 24.66 39.20 50.78
C LYS A 3 24.39 40.55 50.11
N THR A 4 24.30 40.54 48.77
CA THR A 4 23.20 41.06 47.92
C THR A 4 23.72 41.32 46.50
N LEU A 5 23.30 40.52 45.52
CA LEU A 5 22.65 41.06 44.31
C LEU A 5 21.93 39.90 43.61
N ILE A 6 20.73 39.64 44.11
CA ILE A 6 19.69 38.88 43.42
C ILE A 6 19.20 39.74 42.26
N THR A 7 18.64 39.08 41.24
CA THR A 7 17.78 39.63 40.17
C THR A 7 18.48 40.46 39.11
N PHE A 8 18.76 39.84 37.95
CA PHE A 8 18.21 40.22 36.64
C PHE A 8 18.63 39.12 35.64
N ILE A 9 17.80 38.84 34.63
CA ILE A 9 17.93 37.77 33.62
C ILE A 9 17.31 36.42 34.05
N PHE A 10 16.04 36.47 34.45
CA PHE A 10 15.12 35.33 34.35
C PHE A 10 13.89 35.74 33.53
N ILE A 11 14.12 36.38 32.38
CA ILE A 11 13.06 36.73 31.42
C ILE A 11 13.63 36.53 30.01
N LEU A 12 13.52 35.31 29.50
CA LEU A 12 13.27 35.05 28.08
C LEU A 12 12.40 33.78 28.08
N SER A 13 11.13 33.95 28.40
CA SER A 13 10.08 33.93 27.39
C SER A 13 10.03 32.57 26.70
N THR A 14 9.25 31.71 27.33
CA THR A 14 8.61 30.54 26.77
C THR A 14 8.01 30.86 25.39
N ILE A 15 8.68 30.42 24.32
CA ILE A 15 8.01 30.22 23.04
C ILE A 15 7.23 28.93 23.18
N SER A 16 5.97 29.03 23.60
CA SER A 16 5.01 27.96 23.41
C SER A 16 4.85 27.77 21.91
N LEU A 17 5.50 26.76 21.34
CA LEU A 17 5.16 26.24 20.02
C LEU A 17 3.77 25.59 20.16
N THR A 18 2.71 26.37 19.96
CA THR A 18 1.42 25.83 19.57
C THR A 18 1.62 25.20 18.19
N GLN A 19 1.81 23.88 18.15
CA GLN A 19 1.54 23.12 16.93
C GLN A 19 0.04 23.32 16.66
N ALA A 20 -0.28 24.17 15.69
CA ALA A 20 -1.57 24.15 15.05
C ALA A 20 -1.63 22.81 14.32
N ASP A 21 -2.36 21.88 14.91
CA ASP A 21 -2.59 20.54 14.41
C ASP A 21 -3.50 20.61 13.19
N ASN A 22 -2.90 20.98 12.05
CA ASN A 22 -3.50 20.78 10.76
C ASN A 22 -3.30 19.31 10.40
N HIS A 23 -4.00 18.42 11.09
CA HIS A 23 -4.28 17.07 10.61
C HIS A 23 -5.06 17.17 9.31
N VAL A 24 -4.38 17.53 8.22
CA VAL A 24 -4.72 17.02 6.90
C VAL A 24 -4.65 15.51 7.10
N LYS A 25 -5.81 14.87 7.10
CA LYS A 25 -5.89 13.41 6.99
C LYS A 25 -5.22 13.09 5.66
N ILE A 26 -3.93 12.77 5.71
CA ILE A 26 -3.28 12.01 4.65
C ILE A 26 -4.14 10.76 4.55
N THR A 27 -4.92 10.65 3.47
CA THR A 27 -5.49 9.38 3.06
C THR A 27 -4.29 8.45 2.97
N GLU A 28 -4.11 7.60 3.97
CA GLU A 28 -3.13 6.53 3.92
C GLU A 28 -3.35 5.85 2.58
N GLN A 29 -2.38 5.98 1.66
CA GLN A 29 -2.29 5.03 0.58
C GLN A 29 -2.06 3.70 1.28
N GLN A 30 -3.14 2.94 1.50
CA GLN A 30 -3.08 1.64 2.13
C GLN A 30 -2.44 0.67 1.14
N ALA A 31 -1.12 0.73 1.02
CA ALA A 31 -0.34 -0.46 0.79
C ALA A 31 -0.47 -1.32 2.06
N GLY A 32 -1.62 -1.98 2.24
CA GLY A 32 -1.89 -2.90 3.34
C GLY A 32 -1.94 -2.29 4.74
N SER A 33 -2.97 -1.50 5.07
CA SER A 33 -3.17 -0.97 6.44
C SER A 33 -3.79 -1.98 7.42
N SER A 34 -3.14 -3.12 7.55
CA SER A 34 -3.16 -3.90 8.79
C SER A 34 -1.84 -4.64 9.02
N TYR A 35 -0.76 -4.23 8.34
CA TYR A 35 0.54 -4.91 8.38
C TYR A 35 1.46 -4.32 9.47
N SER A 36 1.21 -4.81 10.68
CA SER A 36 2.08 -5.13 11.84
C SER A 36 3.29 -4.24 12.23
N GLU A 37 3.53 -4.19 13.55
CA GLU A 37 4.81 -3.88 14.23
C GLU A 37 5.98 -4.81 13.79
N ASN A 38 5.76 -5.74 12.85
CA ASN A 38 6.70 -6.78 12.42
C ASN A 38 6.60 -7.06 10.91
N THR A 39 6.65 -5.98 10.14
CA THR A 39 6.55 -5.96 8.67
C THR A 39 7.62 -6.84 8.01
N GLU A 40 8.82 -6.92 8.60
CA GLU A 40 9.95 -7.70 8.10
C GLU A 40 9.77 -9.21 8.22
N GLU A 41 9.30 -9.73 9.37
CA GLU A 41 9.06 -11.16 9.54
C GLU A 41 7.92 -11.64 8.64
N THR A 42 6.91 -10.79 8.47
CA THR A 42 5.78 -11.09 7.59
C THR A 42 6.20 -11.08 6.11
N PHE A 43 7.06 -10.12 5.70
CA PHE A 43 7.64 -10.12 4.36
C PHE A 43 8.49 -11.38 4.08
N LYS A 44 9.33 -11.79 5.04
CA LYS A 44 10.14 -13.00 4.93
C LYS A 44 9.30 -14.26 4.78
N ASN A 45 8.23 -14.39 5.56
CA ASN A 45 7.34 -15.54 5.49
C ASN A 45 6.50 -15.60 4.21
N GLU A 46 6.21 -14.45 3.59
CA GLU A 46 5.30 -14.38 2.44
C GLU A 46 6.02 -14.34 1.09
N ILE A 47 7.20 -13.72 0.98
CA ILE A 47 7.94 -13.65 -0.30
C ILE A 47 9.47 -13.66 -0.17
N GLY A 48 10.03 -13.52 1.04
CA GLY A 48 11.47 -13.28 1.21
C GLY A 48 12.39 -14.42 0.78
N ASN A 49 11.88 -15.64 0.64
CA ASN A 49 12.67 -16.79 0.16
C ASN A 49 12.40 -17.12 -1.33
N CYS A 50 11.46 -16.44 -1.98
CA CYS A 50 11.07 -16.71 -3.36
C CYS A 50 11.83 -15.80 -4.34
N GLU A 51 12.94 -16.29 -4.91
CA GLU A 51 13.77 -15.52 -5.85
C GLU A 51 13.56 -15.92 -7.34
N ASP A 52 12.72 -16.91 -7.64
CA ASP A 52 12.44 -17.30 -9.03
C ASP A 52 11.66 -16.20 -9.76
N SER A 53 12.32 -15.56 -10.73
CA SER A 53 11.77 -14.44 -11.50
C SER A 53 10.49 -14.81 -12.27
N GLY A 54 10.35 -16.07 -12.68
CA GLY A 54 9.13 -16.56 -13.34
C GLY A 54 7.93 -16.59 -12.39
N VAL A 55 8.13 -17.06 -11.16
CA VAL A 55 7.12 -17.01 -10.10
C VAL A 55 6.73 -15.57 -9.78
N LEU A 56 7.72 -14.69 -9.60
CA LEU A 56 7.47 -13.28 -9.28
C LEU A 56 6.72 -12.54 -10.40
N MET A 57 7.06 -12.79 -11.66
CA MET A 57 6.36 -12.24 -12.82
C MET A 57 4.92 -12.79 -12.93
N LEU A 58 4.73 -14.08 -12.66
CA LEU A 58 3.40 -14.69 -12.68
C LEU A 58 2.53 -14.15 -11.55
N ARG A 59 3.07 -13.96 -10.33
CA ARG A 59 2.39 -13.27 -9.23
C ARG A 59 1.97 -11.86 -9.63
N ALA A 60 2.85 -11.09 -10.27
CA ALA A 60 2.51 -9.74 -10.74
C ALA A 60 1.37 -9.77 -11.78
N THR A 61 1.40 -10.73 -12.69
CA THR A 61 0.33 -10.95 -13.68
C THR A 61 -0.99 -11.27 -12.98
N VAL A 62 -0.99 -12.19 -12.02
CA VAL A 62 -2.18 -12.55 -11.24
C VAL A 62 -2.74 -11.35 -10.49
N LYS A 63 -1.89 -10.54 -9.83
CA LYS A 63 -2.33 -9.31 -9.15
C LYS A 63 -2.98 -8.31 -10.12
N ASN A 64 -2.43 -8.16 -11.31
CA ASN A 64 -3.01 -7.31 -12.34
C ASN A 64 -4.40 -7.82 -12.76
N ASP A 65 -4.53 -9.13 -13.00
CA ASP A 65 -5.80 -9.73 -13.41
C ASP A 65 -6.85 -9.65 -12.28
N ILE A 66 -6.46 -9.90 -11.02
CA ILE A 66 -7.33 -9.73 -9.82
C ILE A 66 -7.91 -8.33 -9.75
N SER A 67 -7.11 -7.29 -10.01
CA SER A 67 -7.56 -5.89 -9.90
C SER A 67 -8.70 -5.52 -10.87
N ARG A 68 -8.95 -6.40 -11.85
CA ARG A 68 -9.94 -6.24 -12.91
C ARG A 68 -11.03 -7.31 -12.87
N SER A 69 -10.94 -8.26 -11.95
CA SER A 69 -11.83 -9.40 -11.85
C SER A 69 -13.07 -9.08 -11.01
N SER A 70 -14.14 -9.87 -11.17
CA SER A 70 -15.28 -9.84 -10.28
C SER A 70 -14.85 -10.12 -8.82
N PRO A 71 -15.57 -9.63 -7.79
CA PRO A 71 -15.17 -9.82 -6.40
C PRO A 71 -15.00 -11.29 -5.98
N GLU A 72 -15.85 -12.18 -6.51
CA GLU A 72 -15.80 -13.62 -6.21
C GLU A 72 -14.53 -14.26 -6.78
N ASN A 73 -14.26 -14.04 -8.07
CA ASN A 73 -13.07 -14.55 -8.76
C ASN A 73 -11.77 -13.92 -8.23
N ALA A 74 -11.81 -12.64 -7.87
CA ALA A 74 -10.70 -11.95 -7.21
C ALA A 74 -10.32 -12.63 -5.89
N SER A 75 -11.31 -12.94 -5.04
CA SER A 75 -11.09 -13.62 -3.76
C SER A 75 -10.52 -15.04 -3.93
N GLU A 76 -11.03 -15.80 -4.90
CA GLU A 76 -10.50 -17.13 -5.21
C GLU A 76 -9.04 -17.05 -5.71
N ALA A 77 -8.78 -16.16 -6.67
CA ALA A 77 -7.45 -15.97 -7.22
C ALA A 77 -6.44 -15.46 -6.18
N GLU A 78 -6.84 -14.60 -5.25
CA GLU A 78 -5.98 -14.17 -4.13
C GLU A 78 -5.59 -15.35 -3.24
N THR A 79 -6.52 -16.26 -2.97
CA THR A 79 -6.27 -17.45 -2.14
C THR A 79 -5.26 -18.37 -2.83
N LEU A 80 -5.48 -18.68 -4.10
CA LEU A 80 -4.57 -19.49 -4.91
C LEU A 80 -3.19 -18.83 -5.04
N MET A 81 -3.15 -17.50 -5.20
CA MET A 81 -1.90 -16.75 -5.27
C MET A 81 -1.09 -16.86 -3.98
N LYS A 82 -1.73 -16.73 -2.81
CA LYS A 82 -1.07 -16.89 -1.50
C LYS A 82 -0.53 -18.31 -1.33
N GLU A 83 -1.29 -19.33 -1.73
CA GLU A 83 -0.83 -20.72 -1.72
C GLU A 83 0.39 -20.92 -2.64
N GLY A 84 0.37 -20.35 -3.84
CA GLY A 84 1.51 -20.38 -4.77
C GLY A 84 2.76 -19.71 -4.20
N MET A 85 2.62 -18.56 -3.53
CA MET A 85 3.75 -17.87 -2.92
C MET A 85 4.32 -18.63 -1.71
N LYS A 86 3.45 -19.25 -0.89
CA LYS A 86 3.88 -20.13 0.18
C LYS A 86 4.74 -21.29 -0.34
N LEU A 87 4.30 -21.95 -1.42
CA LEU A 87 5.08 -23.01 -2.08
C LEU A 87 6.44 -22.51 -2.57
N CYS A 88 6.50 -21.28 -3.10
CA CYS A 88 7.76 -20.72 -3.53
C CYS A 88 8.73 -20.49 -2.36
N ASN A 89 8.25 -20.00 -1.21
CA ASN A 89 9.09 -19.81 -0.02
C ASN A 89 9.60 -21.14 0.58
N GLU A 90 8.90 -22.24 0.29
CA GLU A 90 9.31 -23.62 0.61
C GLU A 90 10.29 -24.20 -0.45
N ASN A 91 10.80 -23.38 -1.38
CA ASN A 91 11.63 -23.79 -2.53
C ASN A 91 10.94 -24.75 -3.53
N ARG A 92 9.61 -24.83 -3.52
CA ARG A 92 8.82 -25.69 -4.42
C ARG A 92 8.37 -24.93 -5.67
N VAL A 93 9.36 -24.43 -6.42
CA VAL A 93 9.17 -23.49 -7.54
C VAL A 93 8.21 -24.00 -8.62
N PHE A 94 8.31 -25.27 -9.01
CA PHE A 94 7.43 -25.83 -10.04
C PHE A 94 5.96 -25.85 -9.61
N GLU A 95 5.70 -26.28 -8.37
CA GLU A 95 4.35 -26.32 -7.80
C GLU A 95 3.80 -24.91 -7.58
N ALA A 96 4.65 -23.96 -7.17
CA ALA A 96 4.30 -22.55 -7.10
C ALA A 96 3.82 -22.01 -8.46
N LYS A 97 4.52 -22.34 -9.55
CA LYS A 97 4.11 -21.94 -10.91
C LYS A 97 2.76 -22.53 -11.30
N LEU A 98 2.54 -23.83 -11.08
CA LEU A 98 1.24 -24.45 -11.35
C LEU A 98 0.11 -23.76 -10.57
N LYS A 99 0.33 -23.51 -9.29
CA LYS A 99 -0.68 -22.89 -8.44
C LYS A 99 -0.98 -21.45 -8.82
N LEU A 100 0.02 -20.69 -9.25
CA LEU A 100 -0.16 -19.35 -9.77
C LEU A 100 -0.79 -19.32 -11.17
N GLU A 101 -0.61 -20.37 -11.98
CA GLU A 101 -1.37 -20.54 -13.22
C GLU A 101 -2.85 -20.78 -12.93
N ASP A 102 -3.19 -21.58 -11.92
CA ASP A 102 -4.58 -21.74 -11.46
C ASP A 102 -5.16 -20.39 -10.98
N ALA A 103 -4.39 -19.62 -10.20
CA ALA A 103 -4.78 -18.29 -9.76
C ALA A 103 -5.07 -17.34 -10.93
N LYS A 104 -4.24 -17.41 -11.98
CA LYS A 104 -4.43 -16.62 -13.21
C LYS A 104 -5.71 -17.02 -13.94
N ILE A 105 -6.01 -18.32 -14.03
CA ILE A 105 -7.25 -18.82 -14.66
C ILE A 105 -8.46 -18.33 -13.87
N ALA A 106 -8.46 -18.45 -12.54
CA ALA A 106 -9.55 -17.98 -11.69
C ALA A 106 -9.79 -16.47 -11.85
N ALA A 107 -8.72 -15.66 -11.80
CA ALA A 107 -8.81 -14.21 -11.99
C ALA A 107 -9.38 -13.85 -13.37
N ARG A 108 -8.95 -14.55 -14.43
CA ARG A 108 -9.39 -14.29 -15.80
C ARG A 108 -10.84 -14.70 -16.07
N ALA A 109 -11.34 -15.73 -15.40
CA ALA A 109 -12.73 -16.13 -15.52
C ALA A 109 -13.71 -15.05 -15.04
N GLY A 110 -13.27 -14.15 -14.17
CA GLY A 110 -14.06 -13.00 -13.70
C GLY A 110 -13.86 -11.72 -14.52
N LEU A 111 -13.11 -11.76 -15.62
CA LEU A 111 -12.98 -10.61 -16.52
C LEU A 111 -14.20 -10.54 -17.44
N ILE A 112 -14.86 -9.39 -17.45
CA ILE A 112 -15.87 -9.07 -18.45
C ILE A 112 -15.13 -8.46 -19.64
N ASP A 113 -15.22 -9.10 -20.82
CA ASP A 113 -14.62 -8.58 -22.05
C ASP A 113 -15.13 -7.15 -22.34
N GLY A 114 -14.20 -6.20 -22.46
CA GLY A 114 -14.48 -4.81 -22.86
C GLY A 114 -14.64 -3.80 -21.72
N GLU A 115 -14.65 -4.22 -20.45
CA GLU A 115 -14.70 -3.29 -19.33
C GLU A 115 -13.28 -2.99 -18.83
N ASP A 116 -12.79 -1.80 -19.15
CA ASP A 116 -11.58 -1.27 -18.54
C ASP A 116 -11.96 -0.69 -17.16
N PRO A 117 -11.55 -1.31 -16.04
CA PRO A 117 -11.88 -0.82 -14.70
C PRO A 117 -11.23 0.54 -14.37
N SER A 118 -10.32 1.03 -15.22
CA SER A 118 -9.83 2.42 -15.14
C SER A 118 -10.91 3.43 -15.52
N ILE A 119 -11.93 3.05 -16.30
CA ILE A 119 -13.01 3.95 -16.74
C ILE A 119 -14.08 4.11 -15.65
N THR A 120 -14.43 3.04 -14.92
CA THR A 120 -15.46 3.10 -13.87
C THR A 120 -15.01 3.82 -12.60
N LYS A 121 -13.69 3.89 -12.31
CA LYS A 121 -13.17 4.58 -11.13
C LYS A 121 -13.06 6.11 -11.26
N VAL A 122 -13.21 6.69 -12.46
CA VAL A 122 -13.02 8.13 -12.70
C VAL A 122 -14.35 8.93 -12.66
N VAL A 123 -15.51 8.26 -12.68
CA VAL A 123 -16.82 8.93 -12.84
C VAL A 123 -17.58 9.14 -11.52
N ALA A 124 -17.09 8.60 -10.39
CA ALA A 124 -17.62 8.96 -9.07
C ALA A 124 -16.78 10.07 -8.45
N GLU A 125 -17.42 11.20 -8.15
CA GLU A 125 -16.87 12.40 -7.49
C GLU A 125 -16.14 13.41 -8.38
N ASN A 126 -16.86 14.09 -9.27
CA ASN A 126 -16.46 15.42 -9.72
C ASN A 126 -17.68 16.34 -9.77
N ASN A 127 -18.15 16.78 -8.60
CA ASN A 127 -18.94 18.00 -8.49
C ASN A 127 -18.35 18.91 -7.41
N GLU A 128 -17.05 19.17 -7.52
CA GLU A 128 -16.41 20.26 -6.79
C GLU A 128 -15.76 21.25 -7.75
N THR A 129 -16.14 22.50 -7.58
CA THR A 129 -15.74 23.65 -8.38
C THR A 129 -14.22 23.82 -8.32
N SER A 130 -13.54 23.81 -9.47
CA SER A 130 -12.08 23.88 -9.52
C SER A 130 -11.56 25.21 -8.94
N LYS A 131 -10.91 25.13 -7.77
CA LYS A 131 -9.95 26.15 -7.36
C LYS A 131 -8.59 25.68 -7.84
N GLU A 132 -7.97 26.47 -8.71
CA GLU A 132 -6.60 26.24 -9.19
C GLU A 132 -5.62 26.23 -8.01
N GLU A 133 -5.27 25.04 -7.53
CA GLU A 133 -4.14 24.86 -6.63
C GLU A 133 -2.84 24.82 -7.42
N LYS A 134 -1.86 25.64 -7.02
CA LYS A 134 -0.57 25.71 -7.69
C LYS A 134 0.16 24.37 -7.56
N PRO A 135 0.81 23.89 -8.62
CA PRO A 135 1.46 22.59 -8.59
C PRO A 135 2.67 22.54 -7.64
N TRP A 136 2.81 21.39 -6.98
CA TRP A 136 3.75 21.12 -5.89
C TRP A 136 5.24 21.27 -6.23
N TRP A 137 5.61 21.27 -7.52
CA TRP A 137 6.99 21.46 -7.96
C TRP A 137 7.47 22.92 -7.97
N LYS A 138 6.62 23.88 -7.61
CA LYS A 138 6.99 25.32 -7.55
C LYS A 138 7.52 25.80 -6.19
N PHE A 139 7.81 24.90 -5.25
CA PHE A 139 8.24 25.25 -3.88
C PHE A 139 9.72 24.96 -3.56
N TRP A 140 10.55 24.67 -4.57
CA TRP A 140 12.01 24.55 -4.44
C TRP A 140 12.73 25.61 -5.28
#